data_AF-A0A4Q3A3L3-F1
#
_entry.id   AF-A0A4Q3A3L3-F1
#
_cell.length_a   1.000
_cell.length_b   1.000
_cell.length_c   1.000
_cell.angle_alpha   90.00
_cell.angle_beta   90.00
_cell.angle_gamma   90.00
#
_symmetry.space_group_name_H-M   'P 1'
#
loop_
_entity.id
_entity.type
_entity.pdbx_description
1 polymer ?
#
loop_
_entity_poly.entity_id
_entity_poly.type
_entity_poly.pdbx_seq_one_letter_code
_entity_poly.pdbx_strand_id
1 'polypeptide(L)'
;MLVPRIVFVLAAGTGLFAAAPASAQFFFKPASLAGAPVTGAEPGMVGSALPGATPGELRAALVWNLRAALNVAALQCQFEPTLLTLDYYNASLKDHSTELRDSYAALEKYFIRTAPNKKAGQTELDKFGTRVYSGFSTVGGQLSFCQTAGSIGRDALFTRRGKFGDLAESRMRELRQSLLAWGEQFRPRDYRPQLFSVTAKIPPFGNNKCWRKNAYDAKKCGPLG
;
A
#
# COMPACT_ATOMS: atom_id res chain seq x y z
N MET A 1 -3.52 -65.83 -26.76
CA MET A 1 -4.19 -64.83 -25.90
C MET A 1 -3.20 -64.25 -24.89
N LEU A 2 -2.31 -63.33 -25.30
CA LEU A 2 -1.41 -62.65 -24.34
C LEU A 2 -0.88 -61.29 -24.82
N VAL A 3 -1.38 -60.78 -25.95
CA VAL A 3 -0.93 -59.53 -26.56
C VAL A 3 -1.83 -58.31 -26.24
N PRO A 4 -3.18 -58.42 -26.04
CA PRO A 4 -3.99 -57.21 -25.91
C PRO A 4 -3.90 -56.58 -24.51
N ARG A 5 -3.35 -57.29 -23.51
CA ARG A 5 -3.20 -56.78 -22.14
C ARG A 5 -1.95 -55.93 -21.92
N ILE A 6 -0.91 -56.09 -22.74
CA ILE A 6 0.36 -55.35 -22.57
C ILE A 6 0.26 -53.95 -23.21
N VAL A 7 -0.50 -53.81 -24.29
CA VAL A 7 -0.66 -52.52 -25.00
C VAL A 7 -1.48 -51.51 -24.16
N PHE A 8 -2.47 -51.98 -23.40
CA PHE A 8 -3.25 -51.10 -22.52
C PHE A 8 -2.47 -50.60 -21.28
N VAL A 9 -1.46 -51.35 -20.83
CA VAL A 9 -0.62 -50.94 -19.68
C VAL A 9 0.41 -49.88 -20.11
N LEU A 10 0.90 -49.93 -21.34
CA LEU A 10 1.83 -48.91 -21.87
C LEU A 10 1.15 -47.58 -22.20
N ALA A 11 -0.11 -47.57 -22.63
CA ALA A 11 -0.86 -46.34 -22.91
C ALA A 11 -1.32 -45.59 -21.64
N ALA A 12 -1.47 -46.30 -20.51
CA ALA A 12 -1.81 -45.68 -19.22
C ALA A 12 -0.58 -45.11 -18.47
N GLY A 13 0.63 -45.58 -18.79
CA GLY A 13 1.87 -45.16 -18.12
C GLY A 13 2.40 -43.78 -18.55
N THR A 14 2.06 -43.31 -19.75
CA THR A 14 2.57 -42.03 -20.28
C THR A 14 1.83 -40.80 -19.74
N GLY A 15 0.64 -40.97 -19.15
CA GLY A 15 -0.12 -39.87 -18.55
C GLY A 15 0.40 -39.40 -17.18
N LEU A 16 1.16 -40.24 -16.47
CA LEU A 16 1.67 -39.93 -15.12
C LEU A 16 2.96 -39.09 -15.11
N PHE A 17 3.65 -38.99 -16.25
CA PHE A 17 4.87 -38.19 -16.39
C PHE A 17 4.67 -36.88 -17.17
N ALA A 18 3.46 -36.63 -17.67
CA ALA A 18 3.06 -35.35 -18.24
C ALA A 18 2.51 -34.40 -17.17
N ALA A 19 3.00 -34.50 -15.93
CA ALA A 19 2.86 -33.41 -14.97
C ALA A 19 3.63 -32.22 -15.55
N ALA A 20 2.93 -31.37 -16.30
CA ALA A 20 3.39 -30.01 -16.53
C ALA A 20 3.83 -29.49 -15.16
N PRO A 21 5.01 -28.86 -15.04
CA PRO A 21 5.41 -28.29 -13.77
C PRO A 21 4.28 -27.37 -13.38
N ALA A 22 3.54 -27.75 -12.33
CA ALA A 22 2.63 -26.84 -11.66
C ALA A 22 3.56 -25.78 -11.09
N SER A 23 3.81 -24.74 -11.86
CA SER A 23 4.57 -23.59 -11.47
C SER A 23 3.68 -22.80 -10.51
N ALA A 24 3.44 -23.38 -9.34
CA ALA A 24 3.35 -22.62 -8.11
C ALA A 24 4.76 -22.03 -7.90
N GLN A 25 5.12 -21.08 -8.76
CA GLN A 25 6.28 -20.25 -8.54
C GLN A 25 5.90 -19.44 -7.30
N PHE A 26 6.43 -19.84 -6.16
CA PHE A 26 6.59 -18.91 -5.07
C PHE A 26 7.40 -17.75 -5.64
N PHE A 27 6.70 -16.70 -6.08
CA PHE A 27 7.34 -15.48 -6.56
C PHE A 27 7.94 -14.82 -5.32
N PHE A 28 9.17 -15.21 -4.97
CA PHE A 28 9.97 -14.56 -3.93
C PHE A 28 10.45 -13.15 -4.33
N LYS A 29 10.04 -12.66 -5.51
CA LYS A 29 10.25 -11.28 -5.92
C LYS A 29 8.91 -10.53 -5.79
N PRO A 30 8.85 -9.46 -4.97
CA PRO A 30 7.67 -8.62 -4.91
C PRO A 30 7.41 -8.01 -6.29
N ALA A 31 6.14 -7.80 -6.64
CA ALA A 31 5.78 -7.11 -7.87
C ALA A 31 6.42 -5.72 -7.88
N SER A 32 7.01 -5.33 -9.01
CA SER A 32 7.51 -3.97 -9.19
C SER A 32 6.32 -3.04 -9.40
N LEU A 33 6.03 -2.22 -8.40
CA LEU A 33 4.97 -1.21 -8.48
C LEU A 33 5.45 0.10 -9.12
N ALA A 34 6.75 0.22 -9.40
CA ALA A 34 7.33 1.43 -9.97
C ALA A 34 6.63 1.85 -11.25
N GLY A 35 6.58 3.15 -11.49
CA GLY A 35 5.89 3.72 -12.63
C GLY A 35 6.57 4.99 -13.11
N ALA A 36 6.43 5.29 -14.40
CA ALA A 36 6.83 6.59 -14.92
C ALA A 36 6.00 7.71 -14.27
N PRO A 37 6.58 8.91 -14.09
CA PRO A 37 5.85 10.09 -13.63
C PRO A 37 4.57 10.32 -14.45
N VAL A 38 3.56 10.89 -13.79
CA VAL A 38 2.24 11.12 -14.36
C VAL A 38 1.92 12.60 -14.41
N THR A 39 1.03 12.95 -15.33
CA THR A 39 0.54 14.33 -15.50
C THR A 39 -0.88 14.51 -14.95
N GLY A 40 -1.58 13.41 -14.67
CA GLY A 40 -2.97 13.41 -14.21
C GLY A 40 -3.97 13.31 -15.37
N ALA A 41 -3.51 13.47 -16.61
CA ALA A 41 -4.32 13.23 -17.81
C ALA A 41 -4.54 11.73 -18.07
N GLU A 42 -3.68 10.87 -17.53
CA GLU A 42 -3.74 9.43 -17.74
C GLU A 42 -4.96 8.82 -17.04
N PRO A 43 -5.65 7.85 -17.69
CA PRO A 43 -6.80 7.19 -17.08
C PRO A 43 -6.47 6.58 -15.71
N GLY A 44 -7.36 6.80 -14.74
CA GLY A 44 -7.26 6.21 -13.40
C GLY A 44 -6.29 6.90 -12.44
N MET A 45 -5.51 7.92 -12.85
CA MET A 45 -4.56 8.58 -11.94
C MET A 45 -5.26 9.50 -10.92
N VAL A 46 -6.26 10.26 -11.37
CA VAL A 46 -6.97 11.26 -10.55
C VAL A 46 -8.38 10.82 -10.12
N GLY A 47 -8.70 9.52 -10.25
CA GLY A 47 -9.97 8.92 -9.83
C GLY A 47 -11.12 9.11 -10.82
N SER A 48 -11.35 10.32 -11.31
CA SER A 48 -12.32 10.62 -12.37
C SER A 48 -11.69 11.51 -13.44
N ALA A 49 -12.05 11.30 -14.70
CA ALA A 49 -11.59 12.16 -15.78
C ALA A 49 -12.04 13.61 -15.54
N LEU A 50 -11.17 14.57 -15.89
CA LEU A 50 -11.43 16.00 -15.80
C LEU A 50 -11.36 16.62 -17.21
N PRO A 51 -12.45 16.54 -18.01
CA PRO A 51 -12.46 17.05 -19.37
C PRO A 51 -12.18 18.56 -19.43
N GLY A 52 -11.25 18.96 -20.29
CA GLY A 52 -10.89 20.38 -20.44
C GLY A 52 -10.19 20.98 -19.22
N ALA A 53 -9.62 20.14 -18.34
CA ALA A 53 -8.74 20.60 -17.28
C ALA A 53 -7.39 21.05 -17.86
N THR A 54 -6.91 22.17 -17.35
CA THR A 54 -5.56 22.68 -17.60
C THR A 54 -4.51 21.82 -16.89
N PRO A 55 -3.23 21.89 -17.30
CA PRO A 55 -2.15 21.18 -16.59
C PRO A 55 -2.08 21.51 -15.09
N GLY A 56 -2.38 22.76 -14.71
CA GLY A 56 -2.44 23.17 -13.31
C GLY A 56 -3.58 22.52 -12.53
N GLU A 57 -4.77 22.39 -13.13
CA GLU A 57 -5.92 21.71 -12.53
C GLU A 57 -5.69 20.19 -12.41
N LEU A 58 -5.04 19.57 -13.40
CA LEU A 58 -4.67 18.15 -13.35
C LEU A 58 -3.62 17.88 -12.25
N ARG A 59 -2.63 18.74 -12.13
CA ARG A 59 -1.63 18.67 -11.04
C ARG A 59 -2.28 18.86 -9.68
N ALA A 60 -3.22 19.80 -9.54
CA ALA A 60 -4.02 19.96 -8.32
C ALA A 60 -4.85 18.71 -7.99
N ALA A 61 -5.41 18.05 -9.02
CA ALA A 61 -6.11 16.79 -8.85
C ALA A 61 -5.19 15.67 -8.36
N LEU A 62 -3.95 15.57 -8.86
CA LEU A 62 -2.94 14.62 -8.37
C LEU A 62 -2.60 14.88 -6.90
N VAL A 63 -2.35 16.13 -6.53
CA VAL A 63 -2.09 16.53 -5.14
C VAL A 63 -3.24 16.11 -4.22
N TRP A 64 -4.49 16.39 -4.63
CA TRP A 64 -5.67 16.01 -3.85
C TRP A 64 -5.83 14.49 -3.72
N ASN A 65 -5.56 13.75 -4.79
CA ASN A 65 -5.59 12.29 -4.77
C ASN A 65 -4.50 11.71 -3.86
N LEU A 66 -3.29 12.26 -3.87
CA LEU A 66 -2.21 11.81 -3.00
C LEU A 66 -2.58 12.04 -1.54
N ARG A 67 -3.10 13.23 -1.22
CA ARG A 67 -3.58 13.57 0.12
C ARG A 67 -4.71 12.65 0.57
N ALA A 68 -5.65 12.30 -0.31
CA ALA A 68 -6.72 11.37 0.01
C ALA A 68 -6.20 9.95 0.28
N ALA A 69 -5.28 9.45 -0.55
CA ALA A 69 -4.66 8.14 -0.34
C ALA A 69 -3.90 8.05 0.99
N LEU A 70 -3.11 9.08 1.33
CA LEU A 70 -2.40 9.14 2.61
C LEU A 70 -3.37 9.19 3.80
N ASN A 71 -4.52 9.84 3.65
CA ASN A 71 -5.57 9.80 4.68
C ASN A 71 -6.17 8.40 4.84
N VAL A 72 -6.48 7.72 3.74
CA VAL A 72 -6.98 6.33 3.78
C VAL A 72 -5.96 5.42 4.44
N ALA A 73 -4.67 5.58 4.12
CA ALA A 73 -3.58 4.81 4.76
C ALA A 73 -3.43 5.10 6.26
N ALA A 74 -3.60 6.35 6.69
CA ALA A 74 -3.58 6.72 8.11
C ALA A 74 -4.69 6.02 8.92
N LEU A 75 -5.82 5.67 8.28
CA LEU A 75 -6.93 4.96 8.89
C LEU A 75 -6.78 3.43 8.79
N GLN A 76 -6.43 2.91 7.62
CA GLN A 76 -6.50 1.47 7.32
C GLN A 76 -5.21 0.70 7.66
N CYS A 77 -4.06 1.38 7.75
CA CYS A 77 -2.75 0.72 7.91
C CYS A 77 -2.28 0.61 9.37
N GLN A 78 -3.15 0.88 10.33
CA GLN A 78 -2.80 0.88 11.76
C GLN A 78 -2.47 -0.52 12.33
N PHE A 79 -2.69 -1.58 11.54
CA PHE A 79 -2.25 -2.93 11.90
C PHE A 79 -0.72 -3.08 11.91
N GLU A 80 0.02 -2.18 11.25
CA GLU A 80 1.48 -2.15 11.21
C GLU A 80 2.00 -0.76 11.63
N PRO A 81 2.17 -0.52 12.94
CA PRO A 81 2.55 0.80 13.46
C PRO A 81 3.92 1.28 12.98
N THR A 82 4.82 0.37 12.56
CA THR A 82 6.15 0.74 12.07
C THR A 82 6.12 1.52 10.75
N LEU A 83 5.00 1.50 10.03
CA LEU A 83 4.80 2.30 8.82
C LEU A 83 4.55 3.78 9.12
N LEU A 84 4.20 4.15 10.36
CA LEU A 84 3.99 5.53 10.81
C LEU A 84 3.06 6.36 9.91
N THR A 85 2.09 5.72 9.24
CA THR A 85 1.24 6.36 8.22
C THR A 85 0.43 7.53 8.78
N LEU A 86 -0.04 7.43 10.03
CA LEU A 86 -0.75 8.49 10.72
C LEU A 86 0.15 9.70 11.00
N ASP A 87 1.36 9.47 11.50
CA ASP A 87 2.31 10.54 11.82
C ASP A 87 2.77 11.27 10.55
N TYR A 88 3.12 10.51 9.52
CA TYR A 88 3.49 11.06 8.21
C TYR A 88 2.34 11.87 7.59
N TYR A 89 1.11 11.36 7.65
CA TYR A 89 -0.05 12.09 7.14
C TYR A 89 -0.24 13.43 7.86
N ASN A 90 -0.26 13.43 9.20
CA ASN A 90 -0.46 14.64 9.99
C ASN A 90 0.67 15.67 9.78
N ALA A 91 1.92 15.21 9.68
CA ALA A 91 3.04 16.08 9.35
C ALA A 91 2.91 16.66 7.93
N SER A 92 2.54 15.84 6.94
CA SER A 92 2.34 16.31 5.57
C SER A 92 1.23 17.37 5.45
N LEU A 93 0.14 17.25 6.21
CA LEU A 93 -0.90 18.28 6.26
C LEU A 93 -0.37 19.61 6.77
N LYS A 94 0.51 19.58 7.78
CA LYS A 94 1.11 20.79 8.36
C LYS A 94 2.08 21.44 7.39
N ASP A 95 3.03 20.66 6.86
CA ASP A 95 4.11 21.20 6.03
C ASP A 95 3.63 21.67 4.66
N HIS A 96 2.64 20.98 4.07
CA HIS A 96 2.13 21.27 2.72
C HIS A 96 0.77 21.95 2.72
N SER A 97 0.32 22.48 3.86
CA SER A 97 -1.01 23.12 4.03
C SER A 97 -1.36 24.16 2.96
N THR A 98 -0.38 24.98 2.56
CA THR A 98 -0.56 26.00 1.51
C THR A 98 -0.82 25.36 0.15
N GLU A 99 0.02 24.41 -0.28
CA GLU A 99 -0.17 23.68 -1.55
C GLU A 99 -1.49 22.92 -1.57
N LEU A 100 -1.88 22.29 -0.46
CA LEU A 100 -3.13 21.54 -0.35
C LEU A 100 -4.36 22.46 -0.50
N ARG A 101 -4.34 23.63 0.16
CA ARG A 101 -5.40 24.63 0.04
C ARG A 101 -5.48 25.16 -1.39
N ASP A 102 -4.35 25.51 -1.98
CA ASP A 102 -4.30 26.11 -3.31
C ASP A 102 -4.72 25.10 -4.38
N SER A 103 -4.37 23.82 -4.20
CA SER A 103 -4.84 22.71 -5.06
C SER A 103 -6.36 22.51 -4.93
N TYR A 104 -6.91 22.53 -3.72
CA TYR A 104 -8.36 22.44 -3.54
C TYR A 104 -9.10 23.62 -4.19
N ALA A 105 -8.58 24.85 -4.05
CA ALA A 105 -9.14 26.03 -4.69
C ALA A 105 -9.06 25.96 -6.22
N ALA A 106 -8.02 25.35 -6.79
CA ALA A 106 -7.93 25.12 -8.24
C ALA A 106 -9.01 24.14 -8.72
N LEU A 107 -9.25 23.05 -7.98
CA LEU A 107 -10.33 22.10 -8.27
C LEU A 107 -11.70 22.75 -8.15
N GLU A 108 -11.93 23.55 -7.12
CA GLU A 108 -13.17 24.30 -6.94
C GLU A 108 -13.46 25.21 -8.16
N LYS A 109 -12.45 25.97 -8.61
CA LYS A 109 -12.56 26.82 -9.81
C LYS A 109 -12.86 25.99 -11.06
N TYR A 110 -12.22 24.84 -11.23
CA TYR A 110 -12.50 23.92 -12.33
C TYR A 110 -13.98 23.49 -12.33
N PHE A 111 -14.48 22.94 -11.22
CA PHE A 111 -15.83 22.40 -11.17
C PHE A 111 -16.91 23.49 -11.27
N ILE A 112 -16.67 24.69 -10.72
CA ILE A 112 -17.57 25.84 -10.91
C ILE A 112 -17.61 26.27 -12.38
N ARG A 113 -16.46 26.27 -13.06
CA ARG A 113 -16.36 26.67 -14.48
C ARG A 113 -17.03 25.66 -15.41
N THR A 114 -16.95 24.36 -15.11
CA THR A 114 -17.49 23.31 -15.98
C THR A 114 -18.96 22.99 -15.74
N ALA A 115 -19.50 23.37 -14.58
CA ALA A 115 -20.89 23.06 -14.22
C ALA A 115 -21.86 24.17 -14.68
N PRO A 116 -23.17 23.86 -14.85
CA PRO A 116 -24.17 24.85 -15.26
C PRO A 116 -24.34 26.04 -14.31
N ASN A 117 -24.02 25.86 -13.03
CA ASN A 117 -24.07 26.92 -12.02
C ASN A 117 -23.15 26.56 -10.83
N LYS A 118 -22.87 27.56 -9.98
CA LYS A 118 -21.98 27.41 -8.82
C LYS A 118 -22.39 26.27 -7.87
N LYS A 119 -23.70 26.10 -7.61
CA LYS A 119 -24.21 25.05 -6.71
C LYS A 119 -23.95 23.66 -7.28
N ALA A 120 -24.21 23.46 -8.57
CA ALA A 120 -23.91 22.23 -9.28
C ALA A 120 -22.39 21.94 -9.29
N GLY A 121 -21.56 22.96 -9.47
CA GLY A 121 -20.10 22.84 -9.39
C GLY A 121 -19.62 22.30 -8.04
N GLN A 122 -20.13 22.85 -6.93
CA GLN A 122 -19.81 22.34 -5.59
C GLN A 122 -20.25 20.89 -5.40
N THR A 123 -21.45 20.56 -5.86
CA THR A 123 -21.95 19.16 -5.79
C THR A 123 -21.07 18.20 -6.60
N GLU A 124 -20.56 18.60 -7.76
CA GLU A 124 -19.63 17.76 -8.54
C GLU A 124 -18.24 17.67 -7.90
N LEU A 125 -17.75 18.73 -7.25
CA LEU A 125 -16.52 18.68 -6.46
C LEU A 125 -16.65 17.68 -5.28
N ASP A 126 -17.78 17.70 -4.57
CA ASP A 126 -18.04 16.77 -3.46
C ASP A 126 -18.11 15.32 -3.94
N LYS A 127 -18.79 15.07 -5.07
CA LYS A 127 -18.82 13.75 -5.73
C LYS A 127 -17.44 13.32 -6.16
N PHE A 128 -16.65 14.22 -6.76
CA PHE A 128 -15.27 13.95 -7.13
C PHE A 128 -14.45 13.55 -5.91
N GLY A 129 -14.51 14.33 -4.82
CA GLY A 129 -13.83 14.00 -3.57
C GLY A 129 -14.23 12.63 -3.04
N THR A 130 -15.52 12.31 -3.02
CA THR A 130 -16.02 11.00 -2.61
C THR A 130 -15.46 9.87 -3.47
N ARG A 131 -15.47 10.01 -4.81
CA ARG A 131 -14.91 8.99 -5.72
C ARG A 131 -13.40 8.82 -5.52
N VAL A 132 -12.67 9.90 -5.25
CA VAL A 132 -11.24 9.86 -4.96
C VAL A 132 -10.97 8.99 -3.73
N TYR A 133 -11.68 9.19 -2.63
CA TYR A 133 -11.55 8.38 -1.41
C TYR A 133 -11.95 6.91 -1.64
N SER A 134 -13.09 6.68 -2.30
CA SER A 134 -13.55 5.32 -2.63
C SER A 134 -12.56 4.59 -3.53
N GLY A 135 -11.87 5.30 -4.43
CA GLY A 135 -10.86 4.74 -5.33
C GLY A 135 -9.59 4.25 -4.64
N PHE A 136 -9.38 4.55 -3.36
CA PHE A 136 -8.28 4.00 -2.54
C PHE A 136 -8.77 2.98 -1.50
N SER A 137 -10.08 2.71 -1.43
CA SER A 137 -10.64 1.69 -0.54
C SER A 137 -10.56 0.31 -1.20
N THR A 138 -9.47 -0.43 -0.99
CA THR A 138 -9.33 -1.81 -1.53
C THR A 138 -8.93 -2.83 -0.49
N VAL A 139 -9.69 -3.94 -0.40
CA VAL A 139 -9.43 -5.08 0.50
C VAL A 139 -8.35 -6.02 -0.05
N GLY A 140 -8.19 -6.11 -1.37
CA GLY A 140 -7.35 -7.13 -2.02
C GLY A 140 -5.84 -6.84 -2.10
N GLY A 141 -5.42 -5.57 -2.01
CA GLY A 141 -4.01 -5.13 -2.08
C GLY A 141 -3.58 -4.35 -0.83
N GLN A 142 -4.17 -4.67 0.33
CA GLN A 142 -4.02 -3.86 1.54
C GLN A 142 -2.55 -3.77 2.00
N LEU A 143 -1.76 -4.84 1.86
CA LEU A 143 -0.36 -4.83 2.31
C LEU A 143 0.49 -3.93 1.40
N SER A 144 0.42 -4.11 0.08
CA SER A 144 1.17 -3.28 -0.88
C SER A 144 0.76 -1.84 -0.77
N PHE A 145 -0.55 -1.56 -0.66
CA PHE A 145 -1.04 -0.20 -0.46
C PHE A 145 -0.46 0.43 0.80
N CYS A 146 -0.51 -0.27 1.94
CA CYS A 146 0.01 0.27 3.19
C CYS A 146 1.53 0.49 3.18
N GLN A 147 2.30 -0.46 2.64
CA GLN A 147 3.75 -0.32 2.51
C GLN A 147 4.13 0.83 1.58
N THR A 148 3.46 0.92 0.43
CA THR A 148 3.68 1.98 -0.57
C THR A 148 3.29 3.34 -0.01
N ALA A 149 2.11 3.46 0.60
CA ALA A 149 1.64 4.69 1.21
C ALA A 149 2.51 5.11 2.41
N GLY A 150 3.01 4.16 3.22
CA GLY A 150 3.99 4.44 4.28
C GLY A 150 5.30 4.99 3.73
N SER A 151 5.85 4.40 2.67
CA SER A 151 7.05 4.92 2.00
C SER A 151 6.82 6.30 1.41
N ILE A 152 5.70 6.52 0.71
CA ILE A 152 5.38 7.82 0.11
C ILE A 152 5.09 8.87 1.19
N GLY A 153 4.45 8.50 2.29
CA GLY A 153 4.23 9.37 3.45
C GLY A 153 5.54 9.83 4.07
N ARG A 154 6.52 8.93 4.22
CA ARG A 154 7.87 9.29 4.66
C ARG A 154 8.52 10.26 3.67
N ASP A 155 8.41 10.00 2.36
CA ASP A 155 9.00 10.89 1.35
C ASP A 155 8.30 12.27 1.34
N ALA A 156 6.99 12.32 1.63
CA ALA A 156 6.22 13.55 1.80
C ALA A 156 6.71 14.40 2.99
N LEU A 157 7.13 13.75 4.08
CA LEU A 157 7.72 14.43 5.24
C LEU A 157 9.03 15.15 4.88
N PHE A 158 9.86 14.53 4.04
CA PHE A 158 11.15 15.12 3.61
C PHE A 158 11.05 15.98 2.35
N THR A 159 9.89 15.98 1.68
CA THR A 159 9.64 16.84 0.53
C THR A 159 9.58 18.30 0.98
N ARG A 160 10.29 19.17 0.26
CA ARG A 160 10.27 20.62 0.54
C ARG A 160 8.87 21.20 0.34
N ARG A 161 8.53 22.22 1.10
CA ARG A 161 7.31 23.02 0.86
C ARG A 161 7.35 23.63 -0.53
N GLY A 162 6.23 23.63 -1.25
CA GLY A 162 6.12 23.99 -2.66
C GLY A 162 6.40 22.85 -3.64
N LYS A 163 6.70 21.64 -3.16
CA LYS A 163 7.12 20.50 -3.98
C LYS A 163 6.28 19.24 -3.78
N PHE A 164 5.18 19.32 -3.05
CA PHE A 164 4.27 18.20 -2.86
C PHE A 164 3.63 17.74 -4.18
N GLY A 165 3.38 18.67 -5.11
CA GLY A 165 2.96 18.32 -6.47
C GLY A 165 3.97 17.47 -7.26
N ASP A 166 5.27 17.71 -7.12
CA ASP A 166 6.31 16.91 -7.79
C ASP A 166 6.34 15.48 -7.25
N LEU A 167 6.09 15.32 -5.94
CA LEU A 167 5.92 14.01 -5.32
C LEU A 167 4.67 13.28 -5.84
N ALA A 168 3.55 14.01 -5.98
CA ALA A 168 2.32 13.43 -6.52
C ALA A 168 2.52 12.94 -7.97
N GLU A 169 3.14 13.74 -8.84
CA GLU A 169 3.43 13.35 -10.22
C GLU A 169 4.36 12.12 -10.28
N SER A 170 5.40 12.07 -9.45
CA SER A 170 6.37 10.96 -9.48
C SER A 170 5.84 9.66 -8.88
N ARG A 171 4.99 9.71 -7.84
CA ARG A 171 4.60 8.52 -7.05
C ARG A 171 3.15 8.07 -7.25
N MET A 172 2.29 8.84 -7.90
CA MET A 172 0.88 8.47 -8.05
C MET A 172 0.70 7.14 -8.80
N ARG A 173 1.50 6.88 -9.85
CA ARG A 173 1.38 5.63 -10.60
C ARG A 173 1.70 4.41 -9.74
N GLU A 174 2.74 4.51 -8.93
CA GLU A 174 3.13 3.47 -7.97
C GLU A 174 2.03 3.25 -6.93
N LEU A 175 1.50 4.36 -6.38
CA LEU A 175 0.39 4.31 -5.43
C LEU A 175 -0.86 3.66 -6.01
N ARG A 176 -1.22 3.96 -7.26
CA ARG A 176 -2.35 3.30 -7.96
C ARG A 176 -2.08 1.83 -8.24
N GLN A 177 -0.86 1.47 -8.64
CA GLN A 177 -0.48 0.07 -8.85
C GLN A 177 -0.50 -0.75 -7.56
N SER A 178 -0.26 -0.11 -6.40
CA SER A 178 -0.30 -0.77 -5.09
C SER A 178 -1.69 -1.26 -4.68
N LEU A 179 -2.75 -0.77 -5.33
CA LEU A 179 -4.15 -1.19 -5.08
C LEU A 179 -4.51 -2.52 -5.76
N LEU A 180 -3.69 -2.98 -6.70
CA LEU A 180 -3.92 -4.23 -7.42
C LEU A 180 -3.50 -5.42 -6.53
N ALA A 181 -4.30 -6.49 -6.55
CA ALA A 181 -3.97 -7.73 -5.85
C ALA A 181 -2.89 -8.50 -6.64
N TRP A 182 -1.62 -8.23 -6.36
CA TRP A 182 -0.46 -8.89 -7.00
C TRP A 182 -0.20 -10.32 -6.50
N GLY A 183 -1.25 -11.00 -6.02
CA GLY A 183 -1.10 -12.28 -5.34
C GLY A 183 -0.52 -12.14 -3.93
N GLU A 184 -0.79 -11.01 -3.27
CA GLU A 184 -0.67 -10.92 -1.81
C GLU A 184 -1.40 -12.11 -1.22
N GLN A 185 -0.63 -13.11 -0.79
CA GLN A 185 -1.21 -14.26 -0.12
C GLN A 185 -1.95 -13.68 1.07
N PHE A 186 -3.28 -13.86 1.06
CA PHE A 186 -4.14 -13.69 2.21
C PHE A 186 -3.31 -14.21 3.39
N ARG A 187 -2.86 -13.32 4.29
CA ARG A 187 -2.22 -13.78 5.51
C ARG A 187 -3.38 -14.25 6.36
N PRO A 188 -3.70 -15.57 6.45
CA PRO A 188 -4.47 -16.00 7.59
C PRO A 188 -3.69 -15.48 8.79
N ARG A 189 -4.42 -14.97 9.77
CA ARG A 189 -3.90 -14.38 11.00
C ARG A 189 -2.90 -15.28 11.76
N ASP A 190 -2.76 -16.52 11.29
CA ASP A 190 -1.90 -17.60 11.77
C ASP A 190 -0.56 -17.74 11.00
N TYR A 191 -0.32 -17.02 9.90
CA TYR A 191 1.03 -16.89 9.34
C TYR A 191 1.82 -15.86 10.15
N ARG A 192 2.03 -16.20 11.43
CA ARG A 192 3.31 -15.92 12.04
C ARG A 192 4.28 -16.71 11.18
N PRO A 193 5.26 -16.10 10.47
CA PRO A 193 6.40 -16.90 10.09
C PRO A 193 6.76 -17.62 11.37
N GLN A 194 6.94 -18.93 11.32
CA GLN A 194 7.76 -19.57 12.32
C GLN A 194 9.15 -18.94 12.13
N LEU A 195 9.33 -17.67 12.57
CA LEU A 195 10.29 -17.36 13.59
C LEU A 195 10.23 -18.59 14.46
N PHE A 196 11.17 -19.49 14.18
CA PHE A 196 11.55 -20.50 15.13
C PHE A 196 11.45 -19.78 16.45
N SER A 197 10.45 -20.17 17.23
CA SER A 197 10.37 -19.80 18.61
C SER A 197 11.65 -20.38 19.17
N VAL A 198 12.75 -19.64 19.02
CA VAL A 198 13.87 -19.70 19.91
C VAL A 198 13.26 -19.14 21.18
N THR A 199 12.48 -19.98 21.86
CA THR A 199 12.13 -19.83 23.26
C THR A 199 13.39 -20.05 24.09
N ALA A 200 14.52 -19.49 23.67
CA ALA A 200 15.52 -19.08 24.61
C ALA A 200 14.83 -18.00 25.43
N LYS A 201 14.40 -18.38 26.63
CA LYS A 201 13.90 -17.40 27.60
C LYS A 201 15.01 -16.36 27.74
N ILE A 202 14.76 -15.14 27.27
CA ILE A 202 15.70 -14.05 27.43
C ILE A 202 15.70 -13.69 28.93
N PRO A 203 16.87 -13.51 29.57
CA PRO A 203 16.91 -13.13 30.97
C PRO A 203 16.11 -11.84 31.21
N PRO A 204 15.36 -11.73 32.33
CA PRO A 204 14.61 -10.53 32.66
C PRO A 204 15.57 -9.40 33.07
N PHE A 205 16.05 -8.62 32.09
CA PHE A 205 17.00 -7.53 32.31
C PHE A 205 16.48 -6.41 33.23
N GLY A 206 15.15 -6.25 33.32
CA GLY A 206 14.52 -5.25 34.20
C GLY A 206 14.32 -5.71 35.65
N ASN A 207 14.58 -6.97 35.99
CA ASN A 207 14.35 -7.50 37.33
C ASN A 207 15.66 -7.64 38.11
N ASN A 208 16.07 -6.58 38.80
CA ASN A 208 17.30 -6.54 39.61
C ASN A 208 17.40 -7.68 40.65
N LYS A 209 16.30 -8.34 41.02
CA LYS A 209 16.32 -9.47 41.96
C LYS A 209 16.92 -10.73 41.34
N CYS A 210 16.94 -10.84 40.00
CA CYS A 210 17.49 -11.96 39.23
C CYS A 210 18.97 -11.81 38.89
N TRP A 211 19.57 -10.66 39.23
CA TRP A 211 20.95 -10.34 38.90
C TRP A 211 21.76 -10.16 40.18
N ARG A 212 22.88 -10.87 40.28
CA ARG A 212 23.83 -10.72 41.38
C ARG A 212 25.21 -10.50 40.79
N LYS A 213 25.85 -9.37 41.12
CA LYS A 213 27.18 -8.99 40.58
C LYS A 213 27.24 -9.11 39.05
N ASN A 214 26.22 -8.62 38.35
CA ASN A 214 26.09 -8.68 36.89
C ASN A 214 26.00 -10.10 36.28
N ALA A 215 25.79 -11.14 37.10
CA ALA A 215 25.52 -12.49 36.64
C ALA A 215 24.04 -12.87 36.87
N TYR A 216 23.47 -13.61 35.92
CA TYR A 216 22.10 -14.13 36.02
C TYR A 216 22.03 -15.28 37.02
N ASP A 217 21.11 -15.19 37.99
CA ASP A 217 20.89 -16.24 38.99
C ASP A 217 19.75 -17.17 38.57
N ALA A 218 20.11 -18.27 37.90
CA ALA A 218 19.16 -19.29 37.44
C ALA A 218 18.45 -20.03 38.58
N LYS A 219 19.00 -20.05 39.81
CA LYS A 219 18.34 -20.68 40.96
C LYS A 219 17.13 -19.87 41.43
N LYS A 220 17.21 -18.55 41.29
CA LYS A 220 16.17 -17.62 41.76
C LYS A 220 15.12 -17.32 40.70
N CYS A 221 15.52 -17.28 39.43
CA CYS A 221 14.64 -16.87 38.33
C CYS A 221 14.43 -17.94 37.25
N GLY A 222 14.96 -19.15 37.48
CA GLY A 222 14.78 -20.33 36.61
C GLY A 222 15.84 -20.42 35.50
N PRO A 223 16.04 -21.61 34.91
CA PRO A 223 16.96 -21.79 33.80
C PRO A 223 16.46 -21.08 32.53
N LEU A 224 17.39 -20.53 31.76
CA LEU A 224 17.15 -19.89 30.47
C LEU A 224 17.47 -20.88 29.35
N GLY A 225 16.51 -21.74 29.00
CA GLY A 225 16.60 -22.60 27.79
C GLY A 225 17.71 -23.63 27.79
#